data_AF-A0A3D2WWK7-F1
#
_entry.id   AF-A0A3D2WWK7-F1
#
_cell.length_a   1.000
_cell.length_b   1.000
_cell.length_c   1.000
_cell.angle_alpha   90.00
_cell.angle_beta   90.00
_cell.angle_gamma   90.00
#
_symmetry.space_group_name_H-M   'P 1'
#
loop_
_entity.id
_entity.type
_entity.pdbx_description
1 polymer ?
#
loop_
_entity_poly.entity_id
_entity_poly.type
_entity_poly.pdbx_seq_one_letter_code
_entity_poly.pdbx_strand_id
1 'polypeptide(L)'
;GEIEQMPPAYSAKKINGKPAYKYARKGLKVDLNPVKITIDNLKLQIIDGETIKMSITCSSGTYIRVLGEEIARALGTCGHLISLKRTRIGDYDYTNAVALNQIEGALTGVLGTGVRSL
;
A
#
# COMPACT_ATOMS: atom_id res chain seq x y z
N GLY A 1 -10.59 15.11 0.42
CA GLY A 1 -10.10 16.27 1.20
C GLY A 1 -8.87 15.89 2.01
N GLU A 2 -8.32 16.84 2.77
CA GLU A 2 -7.21 16.63 3.71
C GLU A 2 -7.74 16.00 5.01
N ILE A 3 -7.04 14.97 5.50
CA ILE A 3 -7.33 14.32 6.79
C ILE A 3 -6.01 13.93 7.49
N GLU A 4 -6.08 13.66 8.80
CA GLU A 4 -4.98 13.05 9.53
C GLU A 4 -5.17 11.54 9.61
N GLN A 5 -4.10 10.79 9.34
CA GLN A 5 -4.10 9.34 9.42
C GLN A 5 -2.98 8.85 10.34
N MET A 6 -3.30 7.94 11.25
CA MET A 6 -2.29 7.27 12.06
C MET A 6 -1.61 6.15 11.24
N PRO A 7 -0.28 6.20 11.01
CA PRO A 7 0.41 5.11 10.34
C PRO A 7 0.35 3.82 11.17
N PRO A 8 0.26 2.64 10.53
CA PRO A 8 0.30 1.37 11.26
C PRO A 8 1.71 1.07 11.76
N ALA A 9 1.81 0.36 12.89
CA ALA A 9 3.08 -0.10 13.45
C ALA A 9 3.89 -0.97 12.46
N TYR A 10 3.20 -1.78 11.64
CA TYR A 10 3.78 -2.53 10.53
C TYR A 10 3.92 -1.65 9.28
N SER A 11 4.81 -0.67 9.36
CA SER A 11 5.16 0.25 8.27
C SER A 11 6.66 0.51 8.16
N ALA A 12 7.08 1.05 7.02
CA ALA A 12 8.46 1.46 6.77
C ALA A 12 8.80 2.85 7.36
N LYS A 13 7.85 3.50 8.05
CA LYS A 13 8.09 4.81 8.70
C LYS A 13 9.23 4.67 9.71
N LYS A 14 10.20 5.57 9.68
CA LYS A 14 11.39 5.48 10.53
C LYS A 14 11.12 6.11 11.89
N ILE A 15 11.57 5.42 12.94
CA ILE A 15 11.61 5.89 14.33
C ILE A 15 13.07 5.73 14.76
N ASN A 16 13.72 6.84 15.13
CA ASN A 16 15.13 6.86 15.54
C ASN A 16 16.06 6.10 14.57
N GLY A 17 15.86 6.34 13.26
CA GLY A 17 16.67 5.75 12.18
C GLY A 17 16.30 4.31 11.79
N LYS A 18 15.41 3.62 12.50
CA LYS A 18 14.99 2.25 12.18
C LYS A 18 13.51 2.19 11.75
N PRO A 19 13.13 1.35 10.77
CA PRO A 19 11.72 1.19 10.39
C PRO A 19 10.84 0.68 11.53
N ALA A 20 9.63 1.22 11.65
CA ALA A 20 8.65 0.90 12.68
C ALA A 20 8.34 -0.61 12.77
N TYR A 21 8.24 -1.29 11.62
CA TYR A 21 7.98 -2.74 11.59
C TYR A 21 9.04 -3.56 12.34
N LYS A 22 10.30 -3.07 12.46
CA LYS A 22 11.35 -3.77 13.20
C LYS A 22 11.10 -3.77 14.71
N TYR A 23 10.46 -2.72 15.22
CA TYR A 23 10.04 -2.64 16.62
C TYR A 23 8.77 -3.46 16.83
N ALA A 24 7.79 -3.33 15.94
CA ALA A 24 6.52 -4.07 16.00
C ALA A 24 6.73 -5.60 16.04
N ARG A 25 7.62 -6.13 15.18
CA ARG A 25 7.97 -7.56 15.15
C ARG A 25 8.63 -8.07 16.43
N LYS A 26 9.19 -7.18 17.25
CA LYS A 26 9.78 -7.50 18.55
C LYS A 26 8.78 -7.32 19.71
N GLY A 27 7.52 -7.01 19.41
CA GLY A 27 6.51 -6.68 20.42
C GLY A 27 6.77 -5.36 21.16
N LEU A 28 7.71 -4.53 20.67
CA LEU A 28 8.03 -3.26 21.30
C LEU A 28 6.97 -2.20 20.94
N LYS A 29 6.66 -1.33 21.90
CA LYS A 29 5.79 -0.17 21.67
C LYS A 29 6.36 0.69 20.53
N VAL A 30 5.51 0.98 19.55
CA VAL A 30 5.84 1.81 18.40
C VAL A 30 5.10 3.13 18.56
N ASP A 31 5.84 4.20 18.86
CA ASP A 31 5.26 5.53 19.01
C ASP A 31 5.25 6.25 17.65
N LEU A 32 4.06 6.58 17.15
CA LEU A 32 3.83 7.14 15.84
C LEU A 32 2.94 8.36 15.96
N ASN A 33 3.29 9.42 15.23
CA ASN A 33 2.46 10.60 15.08
C ASN A 33 1.57 10.48 13.83
N PRO A 34 0.33 11.03 13.87
CA PRO A 34 -0.50 11.18 12.70
C PRO A 34 0.24 11.90 11.56
N VAL A 35 -0.15 11.59 10.34
CA VAL A 35 0.34 12.26 9.13
C VAL A 35 -0.82 12.85 8.38
N LYS A 36 -0.61 14.03 7.81
CA LYS A 36 -1.56 14.63 6.87
C LYS A 36 -1.52 13.87 5.55
N ILE A 37 -2.69 13.52 5.07
CA ILE A 37 -2.89 12.91 3.75
C ILE A 37 -4.03 13.63 3.03
N THR A 38 -4.02 13.56 1.71
CA THR A 38 -5.09 14.10 0.87
C THR A 38 -5.74 12.96 0.10
N ILE A 39 -7.05 12.86 0.17
CA ILE A 39 -7.86 11.98 -0.67
C ILE A 39 -8.49 12.84 -1.75
N ASP A 40 -8.01 12.72 -2.98
CA ASP A 40 -8.51 13.50 -4.12
C ASP A 40 -9.82 12.93 -4.64
N ASN A 41 -9.94 11.61 -4.67
CA ASN A 41 -11.13 10.91 -5.10
C ASN A 41 -11.27 9.58 -4.36
N LEU A 42 -12.49 9.23 -3.97
CA LEU A 42 -12.82 7.98 -3.32
C LEU A 42 -14.16 7.49 -3.84
N LYS A 43 -14.17 6.27 -4.40
CA LYS A 43 -15.38 5.56 -4.82
C LYS A 43 -15.45 4.24 -4.08
N LEU A 44 -16.61 3.97 -3.49
CA LEU A 44 -16.92 2.70 -2.84
C LEU A 44 -17.95 1.95 -3.66
N GLN A 45 -17.77 0.65 -3.77
CA GLN A 45 -18.70 -0.26 -4.43
C GLN A 45 -18.88 -1.48 -3.53
N ILE A 46 -20.12 -1.75 -3.13
CA ILE A 46 -20.48 -2.99 -2.44
C ILE A 46 -20.38 -4.12 -3.45
N ILE A 47 -19.60 -5.16 -3.12
CA ILE A 47 -19.46 -6.37 -3.94
C ILE A 47 -20.47 -7.41 -3.46
N ASP A 48 -20.55 -7.61 -2.15
CA ASP A 48 -21.48 -8.50 -1.48
C ASP A 48 -21.67 -8.05 -0.01
N GLY A 49 -22.27 -8.90 0.83
CA GLY A 49 -22.55 -8.59 2.24
C GLY A 49 -21.31 -8.46 3.14
N GLU A 50 -20.15 -8.90 2.68
CA GLU A 50 -18.90 -8.91 3.47
C GLU A 50 -17.76 -8.14 2.79
N THR A 51 -17.93 -7.78 1.51
CA THR A 51 -16.88 -7.22 0.67
C THR A 51 -17.26 -5.88 0.07
N ILE A 52 -16.39 -4.88 0.27
CA ILE A 52 -16.46 -3.59 -0.39
C ILE A 52 -15.19 -3.38 -1.21
N LYS A 53 -15.35 -2.91 -2.44
CA LYS A 53 -14.26 -2.46 -3.30
C LYS A 53 -14.11 -0.94 -3.20
N MET A 54 -12.88 -0.49 -3.02
CA MET A 54 -12.50 0.91 -2.99
C MET A 54 -11.64 1.25 -4.22
N SER A 55 -11.97 2.34 -4.89
CA SER A 55 -11.12 2.98 -5.89
C SER A 55 -10.75 4.38 -5.41
N ILE A 56 -9.46 4.65 -5.28
CA ILE A 56 -8.95 5.84 -4.58
C ILE A 56 -7.81 6.52 -5.33
N THR A 57 -7.82 7.84 -5.30
CA THR A 57 -6.70 8.71 -5.66
C THR A 57 -6.31 9.50 -4.42
N CYS A 58 -5.05 9.44 -4.04
CA CYS A 58 -4.58 9.99 -2.77
C CYS A 58 -3.11 10.43 -2.84
N SER A 59 -2.71 11.29 -1.90
CA SER A 59 -1.34 11.72 -1.72
C SER A 59 -0.41 10.56 -1.33
N SER A 60 0.90 10.76 -1.53
CA SER A 60 1.92 9.85 -1.04
C SER A 60 1.85 9.68 0.48
N GLY A 61 2.20 8.49 0.97
CA GLY A 61 2.18 8.18 2.40
C GLY A 61 0.82 7.72 2.94
N THR A 62 -0.22 7.67 2.10
CA THR A 62 -1.53 7.13 2.48
C THR A 62 -1.46 5.61 2.69
N TYR A 63 -1.90 5.16 3.86
CA TYR A 63 -2.01 3.75 4.21
C TYR A 63 -3.42 3.23 3.89
N ILE A 64 -3.59 2.65 2.71
CA ILE A 64 -4.87 2.07 2.25
C ILE A 64 -5.44 1.03 3.23
N ARG A 65 -4.56 0.30 3.92
CA ARG A 65 -4.94 -0.67 4.97
C ARG A 65 -5.69 0.00 6.13
N VAL A 66 -5.17 1.13 6.61
CA VAL A 66 -5.75 1.88 7.72
C VAL A 66 -7.06 2.51 7.28
N LEU A 67 -7.08 3.10 6.08
CA LEU A 67 -8.30 3.69 5.53
C LEU A 67 -9.43 2.66 5.39
N GLY A 68 -9.13 1.44 4.95
CA GLY A 68 -10.12 0.35 4.89
C GLY A 68 -10.68 -0.03 6.27
N GLU A 69 -9.83 -0.10 7.28
CA GLU A 69 -10.25 -0.36 8.67
C GLU A 69 -11.15 0.78 9.22
N GLU A 70 -10.77 2.03 8.97
CA GLU A 70 -11.52 3.22 9.39
C GLU A 70 -12.91 3.27 8.74
N ILE A 71 -13.00 2.94 7.45
CA ILE A 71 -14.28 2.84 6.73
C ILE A 71 -15.15 1.73 7.34
N ALA A 72 -14.60 0.54 7.59
CA ALA A 72 -15.35 -0.55 8.19
C ALA A 72 -15.87 -0.17 9.59
N ARG A 73 -15.02 0.48 10.40
CA ARG A 73 -15.38 0.99 11.73
C ARG A 73 -16.50 2.02 11.66
N ALA A 74 -16.45 2.94 10.70
CA ALA A 74 -17.51 3.94 10.48
C ALA A 74 -18.84 3.30 10.05
N LEU A 75 -18.80 2.14 9.38
CA LEU A 75 -19.98 1.33 9.04
C LEU A 75 -20.48 0.45 10.22
N GLY A 76 -19.84 0.52 11.39
CA GLY A 76 -20.23 -0.24 12.58
C GLY A 76 -19.73 -1.69 12.60
N THR A 77 -18.72 -2.02 11.79
CA THR A 77 -18.14 -3.37 11.72
C THR A 77 -16.60 -3.32 11.78
N CYS A 78 -15.94 -4.47 11.61
CA CYS A 78 -14.52 -4.57 11.37
C CYS A 78 -14.25 -5.03 9.93
N GLY A 79 -13.08 -4.68 9.41
CA GLY A 79 -12.69 -5.03 8.05
C GLY A 79 -11.20 -4.95 7.89
N HIS A 80 -10.67 -5.75 6.97
CA HIS A 80 -9.26 -5.73 6.64
C HIS A 80 -9.07 -5.81 5.12
N LEU A 81 -7.92 -5.32 4.66
CA LEU A 81 -7.57 -5.33 3.25
C LEU A 81 -7.24 -6.76 2.80
N ILE A 82 -8.06 -7.33 1.92
CA ILE A 82 -7.83 -8.66 1.33
C ILE A 82 -7.04 -8.63 0.02
N SER A 83 -7.10 -7.52 -0.73
CA SER A 83 -6.40 -7.35 -2.01
C SER A 83 -6.14 -5.87 -2.28
N LEU A 84 -5.00 -5.57 -2.90
CA LEU A 84 -4.61 -4.22 -3.29
C LEU A 84 -3.84 -4.24 -4.60
N LYS A 85 -4.30 -3.44 -5.55
CA LYS A 85 -3.60 -3.18 -6.80
C LYS A 85 -3.39 -1.68 -6.95
N ARG A 86 -2.14 -1.25 -7.05
CA ARG A 86 -1.79 0.12 -7.39
C ARG A 86 -1.81 0.27 -8.91
N THR A 87 -2.76 1.05 -9.43
CA THR A 87 -2.98 1.22 -10.87
C THR A 87 -2.17 2.38 -11.47
N ARG A 88 -1.72 3.34 -10.65
CA ARG A 88 -1.00 4.52 -11.13
C ARG A 88 -0.06 5.08 -10.07
N ILE A 89 1.03 5.71 -10.51
CA ILE A 89 1.93 6.54 -9.69
C ILE A 89 2.29 7.78 -10.52
N GLY A 90 1.77 8.96 -10.15
CA GLY A 90 1.93 10.15 -11.00
C GLY A 90 1.46 9.86 -12.43
N ASP A 91 2.35 10.06 -13.40
CA ASP A 91 2.07 9.83 -14.82
C ASP A 91 2.23 8.37 -15.28
N TYR A 92 2.73 7.48 -14.40
CA TYR A 92 2.98 6.08 -14.73
C TYR A 92 1.74 5.21 -14.47
N ASP A 93 1.14 4.69 -15.55
CA ASP A 93 0.04 3.73 -15.48
C ASP A 93 0.55 2.28 -15.42
N TYR A 94 -0.12 1.42 -14.64
CA TYR A 94 0.23 0.01 -14.51
C TYR A 94 0.10 -0.77 -15.82
N THR A 95 -0.70 -0.28 -16.78
CA THR A 95 -0.82 -0.92 -18.11
C THR A 95 0.50 -0.89 -18.88
N ASN A 96 1.39 0.04 -18.54
CA ASN A 96 2.75 0.14 -19.09
C ASN A 96 3.79 -0.61 -18.25
N ALA A 97 3.38 -1.29 -17.18
CA ALA A 97 4.30 -2.05 -16.33
C ALA A 97 4.71 -3.35 -17.03
N VAL A 98 6.01 -3.63 -17.01
CA VAL A 98 6.58 -4.88 -17.52
C VAL A 98 6.74 -5.85 -16.35
N ALA A 99 6.29 -7.10 -16.53
CA ALA A 99 6.44 -8.13 -15.51
C ALA A 99 7.91 -8.58 -15.42
N LEU A 100 8.36 -8.92 -14.21
CA LEU A 100 9.77 -9.23 -13.95
C LEU A 100 10.28 -10.40 -14.82
N ASN A 101 9.46 -11.42 -15.03
CA ASN A 101 9.79 -12.58 -15.88
C ASN A 101 9.99 -12.18 -17.36
N GLN A 102 9.32 -11.15 -17.85
CA GLN A 102 9.53 -10.63 -19.21
C GLN A 102 10.89 -9.93 -19.32
N ILE A 103 11.33 -9.26 -18.25
CA ILE A 103 12.65 -8.64 -18.16
C ILE A 103 13.74 -9.72 -18.14
N GLU A 104 13.58 -10.77 -17.33
CA GLU A 104 14.53 -11.89 -17.24
C GLU A 104 14.70 -12.60 -18.59
N GLY A 105 13.60 -12.85 -19.31
CA GLY A 105 13.64 -13.43 -20.66
C GLY A 105 14.39 -12.55 -21.67
N ALA A 106 14.15 -11.23 -21.64
CA ALA A 106 14.85 -10.28 -22.51
C ALA A 106 16.36 -10.19 -22.19
N LEU A 107 16.74 -10.18 -20.90
CA LEU A 107 18.14 -10.13 -20.48
C LEU A 107 18.91 -11.39 -20.86
N THR A 108 18.28 -12.56 -20.78
CA THR A 108 18.89 -13.84 -21.19
C THR A 108 19.22 -13.85 -22.69
N GLY A 109 18.39 -13.21 -23.51
CA GLY A 109 18.61 -13.09 -24.96
C GLY A 109 19.71 -12.08 -25.36
N VAL A 110 20.03 -11.10 -24.51
CA VAL A 110 20.98 -10.01 -24.82
C VAL A 110 22.35 -10.22 -24.17
N LEU A 111 22.42 -10.82 -22.98
CA LEU A 111 23.65 -10.86 -22.17
C LEU A 111 24.33 -12.24 -22.10
N GLY A 112 23.76 -13.27 -22.75
CA GLY A 112 24.23 -14.65 -22.61
C GLY A 112 23.92 -15.22 -21.22
N THR A 113 24.09 -16.54 -21.07
CA THR A 113 23.61 -17.39 -19.95
C THR A 113 24.21 -17.11 -18.55
N GLY A 114 24.89 -15.97 -18.35
CA GLY A 114 25.66 -15.65 -17.15
C GLY A 114 24.95 -14.78 -16.09
N VAL A 115 23.76 -14.22 -16.37
CA VAL A 115 23.06 -13.39 -15.37
C VAL A 115 22.27 -14.28 -14.42
N ARG A 116 22.89 -14.62 -13.27
CA ARG A 116 22.20 -15.30 -12.16
C ARG A 116 21.18 -14.36 -11.52
N SER A 117 19.98 -14.86 -11.32
CA SER A 117 18.90 -14.25 -10.54
C SER A 117 19.36 -13.92 -9.11
N LEU A 118 18.92 -12.77 -8.59
CA LEU A 118 19.10 -12.34 -7.20
C LEU A 118 18.29 -13.19 -6.22
#